data_AF-A0AAW3FIX6-F1
#
_entry.id   AF-A0AAW3FIX6-F1
#
_cell.length_a   1.000
_cell.length_b   1.000
_cell.length_c   1.000
_cell.angle_alpha   90.00
_cell.angle_beta   90.00
_cell.angle_gamma   90.00
#
_symmetry.space_group_name_H-M   'P 1'
#
loop_
_entity.id
_entity.type
_entity.pdbx_description
1 polymer ?
#
loop_
_entity_poly.entity_id
_entity_poly.type
_entity_poly.pdbx_seq_one_letter_code
_entity_poly.pdbx_strand_id
1 'polypeptide(L)'
;MKDIKEIVQDIAIKLRGHNALIQIQIDGQYFVKRIGNINQLIDNPKITTYKENSSFLDWMEGEIDKETYTAGTIANHKATLAVLKRYKEELTFTQIDYKCICDFENFLKGAGYAINTIAKFMKIFRRFVNLAIDEELMTVYPFRKYHIKTENVQKQSLTERELRRIEEKEVKEDLTKEERKVVKGFLFSVYSGLRFSDIVQVTKQHVKNIYRNKWVVMRMQKTDHEVRIPISKMFGGKAAAMVQENKTTTGKLFQLPCNARCNLILKRVLKRFNIHRHITFHCARHTCATVLLSKGVSLPIIQHILGHQSIKTTQVYSAVKDTTINKEIRRAFR
;
A
#
# COMPACT_ATOMS: atom_id res chain seq x y z
N MET A 1 37.01 -2.13 -47.35
CA MET A 1 35.64 -2.48 -46.91
C MET A 1 34.76 -1.28 -47.19
N LYS A 2 33.67 -1.42 -47.95
CA LYS A 2 32.70 -0.31 -48.12
C LYS A 2 32.13 0.06 -46.74
N ASP A 3 31.94 1.35 -46.49
CA ASP A 3 31.29 1.82 -45.26
C ASP A 3 29.86 1.23 -45.20
N ILE A 4 29.43 0.79 -44.01
CA ILE A 4 28.07 0.26 -43.79
C ILE A 4 27.02 1.27 -44.26
N LYS A 5 27.30 2.57 -44.11
CA LYS A 5 26.45 3.64 -44.64
C LYS A 5 26.32 3.58 -46.15
N GLU A 6 27.41 3.32 -46.88
CA GLU A 6 27.39 3.18 -48.35
C GLU A 6 26.59 1.96 -48.79
N ILE A 7 26.71 0.84 -48.08
CA ILE A 7 25.96 -0.39 -48.39
C ILE A 7 24.46 -0.16 -48.19
N VAL A 8 24.08 0.44 -47.06
CA VAL A 8 22.67 0.79 -46.76
C VAL A 8 22.13 1.79 -47.79
N GLN A 9 22.97 2.69 -48.28
CA GLN A 9 22.59 3.70 -49.27
C GLN A 9 22.44 3.11 -50.67
N ASP A 10 23.33 2.19 -51.08
CA ASP A 10 23.23 1.43 -52.34
C ASP A 10 21.94 0.59 -52.37
N ILE A 11 21.64 -0.11 -51.28
CA ILE A 11 20.40 -0.90 -51.15
C ILE A 11 19.19 0.02 -51.21
N ALA A 12 19.25 1.19 -50.57
CA ALA A 12 18.15 2.15 -50.58
C ALA A 12 17.89 2.76 -51.96
N ILE A 13 18.94 2.97 -52.76
CA ILE A 13 18.81 3.44 -54.15
C ILE A 13 18.13 2.38 -55.00
N LYS A 14 18.51 1.10 -54.85
CA LYS A 14 17.91 -0.03 -55.59
C LYS A 14 16.43 -0.27 -55.25
N LEU A 15 16.00 0.10 -54.06
CA LEU A 15 14.61 -0.07 -53.58
C LEU A 15 13.74 1.18 -53.76
N ARG A 16 14.21 2.21 -54.49
CA ARG A 16 13.39 3.40 -54.80
C ARG A 16 12.11 2.99 -55.53
N GLY A 17 10.97 3.43 -55.01
CA GLY A 17 9.64 3.12 -55.56
C GLY A 17 8.93 1.94 -54.89
N HIS A 18 9.61 1.23 -53.98
CA HIS A 18 9.04 0.15 -53.19
C HIS A 18 8.88 0.55 -51.71
N ASN A 19 7.94 -0.08 -51.01
CA ASN A 19 7.86 -0.01 -49.55
C ASN A 19 8.79 -1.08 -48.97
N ALA A 20 9.75 -0.68 -48.14
CA ALA A 20 10.72 -1.60 -47.54
C ALA A 20 11.21 -1.13 -46.17
N LEU A 21 11.45 -2.08 -45.27
CA LEU A 21 12.14 -1.91 -43.99
C LEU A 21 13.43 -2.73 -44.02
N ILE A 22 14.56 -2.08 -43.76
CA ILE A 22 15.87 -2.73 -43.70
C ILE A 22 16.37 -2.66 -42.27
N GLN A 23 16.65 -3.81 -41.66
CA GLN A 23 17.28 -3.93 -40.33
C GLN A 23 18.60 -4.68 -40.49
N ILE A 24 19.70 -4.07 -40.07
CA ILE A 24 21.03 -4.67 -40.10
C ILE A 24 21.59 -4.67 -38.67
N GLN A 25 22.07 -5.82 -38.18
CA GLN A 25 22.72 -5.94 -36.88
C GLN A 25 24.23 -6.14 -37.07
N ILE A 26 25.04 -5.28 -36.47
CA ILE A 26 26.51 -5.36 -36.49
C ILE A 26 27.01 -5.06 -35.07
N ASP A 27 27.82 -5.95 -34.51
CA ASP A 27 28.40 -5.82 -33.16
C ASP A 27 27.38 -5.48 -32.05
N GLY A 28 26.15 -6.00 -32.19
CA GLY A 28 25.05 -5.74 -31.25
C GLY A 28 24.30 -4.42 -31.46
N GLN A 29 24.72 -3.58 -32.40
CA GLN A 29 24.02 -2.35 -32.80
C GLN A 29 23.09 -2.61 -33.99
N TYR A 30 21.90 -2.01 -33.97
CA TYR A 30 20.91 -2.13 -35.03
C TYR A 30 20.85 -0.85 -35.88
N PHE A 31 21.03 -1.01 -37.19
CA PHE A 31 20.85 0.04 -38.18
C PHE A 31 19.52 -0.21 -38.90
N VAL A 32 18.56 0.70 -38.71
CA VAL A 32 17.21 0.59 -39.30
C VAL A 32 17.02 1.70 -40.32
N LYS A 33 16.59 1.35 -41.54
CA LYS A 33 16.22 2.32 -42.58
C LYS A 33 14.87 1.98 -43.20
N ARG A 34 14.07 3.04 -43.37
CA ARG A 34 12.72 3.00 -43.97
C ARG A 34 12.75 3.57 -45.38
N ILE A 35 12.03 2.93 -46.29
CA ILE A 35 11.75 3.41 -47.66
C ILE A 35 10.24 3.25 -47.92
N GLY A 36 9.55 4.32 -48.31
CA GLY A 36 8.11 4.29 -48.61
C GLY A 36 7.16 4.26 -47.40
N ASN A 37 5.93 3.79 -47.62
CA ASN A 37 4.86 3.66 -46.62
C ASN A 37 4.85 2.27 -45.97
N ILE A 38 5.28 2.18 -44.71
CA ILE A 38 5.37 0.92 -43.95
C ILE A 38 4.00 0.28 -43.69
N ASN A 39 2.92 1.06 -43.64
CA ASN A 39 1.58 0.53 -43.36
C ASN A 39 1.05 -0.39 -44.48
N GLN A 40 1.76 -0.47 -45.61
CA GLN A 40 1.46 -1.34 -46.74
C GLN A 40 2.33 -2.61 -46.78
N LEU A 41 3.23 -2.80 -45.81
CA LEU A 41 4.00 -4.04 -45.67
C LEU A 41 3.14 -5.12 -45.01
N ILE A 42 3.06 -6.29 -45.66
CA ILE A 42 2.50 -7.51 -45.06
C ILE A 42 3.50 -7.97 -43.98
N ASP A 43 2.99 -8.33 -42.80
CA ASP A 43 3.77 -8.59 -41.57
C ASP A 43 4.52 -7.36 -41.02
N ASN A 44 3.77 -6.29 -40.73
CA ASN A 44 4.25 -5.05 -40.10
C ASN A 44 5.11 -5.37 -38.86
N PRO A 45 6.46 -5.33 -38.92
CA PRO A 45 7.27 -5.47 -37.74
C PRO A 45 7.04 -4.19 -36.95
N LYS A 46 6.55 -4.28 -35.71
CA LYS A 46 6.51 -3.13 -34.82
C LYS A 46 7.92 -2.56 -34.75
N ILE A 47 8.12 -1.40 -35.37
CA ILE A 47 9.37 -0.65 -35.29
C ILE A 47 9.44 -0.11 -33.88
N THR A 48 10.10 -0.84 -32.98
CA THR A 48 10.53 -0.30 -31.71
C THR A 48 11.67 0.67 -32.02
N THR A 49 11.32 1.93 -32.29
CA THR A 49 12.30 3.03 -32.22
C THR A 49 12.78 3.10 -30.78
N TYR A 50 13.92 2.48 -30.49
CA TYR A 50 14.58 2.64 -29.21
C TYR A 50 14.89 4.12 -29.03
N LYS A 51 14.26 4.76 -28.04
CA LYS A 51 14.78 6.02 -27.50
C LYS A 51 16.02 5.67 -26.68
N GLU A 52 17.14 5.40 -27.34
CA GLU A 52 18.36 4.84 -26.72
C GLU A 52 18.91 5.68 -25.56
N ASN A 53 18.52 6.96 -25.45
CA ASN A 53 18.92 7.89 -24.39
C ASN A 53 17.76 8.64 -23.71
N SER A 54 16.51 8.15 -23.76
CA SER A 54 15.46 8.81 -22.98
C SER A 54 15.62 8.54 -21.48
N SER A 55 15.49 9.59 -20.68
CA SER A 55 15.49 9.52 -19.22
C SER A 55 14.30 8.70 -18.71
N PHE A 56 14.58 7.63 -17.98
CA PHE A 56 13.57 6.83 -17.28
C PHE A 56 12.94 7.64 -16.15
N LEU A 57 13.71 8.51 -15.48
CA LEU A 57 13.22 9.29 -14.35
C LEU A 57 12.20 10.35 -14.78
N ASP A 58 12.44 11.01 -15.92
CA ASP A 58 11.51 12.00 -16.47
C ASP A 58 10.25 11.33 -17.02
N TRP A 59 10.39 10.18 -17.67
CA TRP A 59 9.25 9.36 -18.07
C TRP A 59 8.45 8.89 -16.86
N MET A 60 9.11 8.40 -15.81
CA MET A 60 8.45 7.97 -14.56
C MET A 60 7.70 9.13 -13.90
N GLU A 61 8.27 10.34 -13.90
CA GLU A 61 7.61 11.55 -13.39
C GLU A 61 6.34 11.86 -14.20
N GLY A 62 6.43 11.86 -15.53
CA GLY A 62 5.28 12.05 -16.42
C GLY A 62 4.19 10.99 -16.23
N GLU A 63 4.57 9.72 -15.99
CA GLU A 63 3.61 8.66 -15.70
C GLU A 63 2.93 8.85 -14.35
N ILE A 64 3.68 9.25 -13.31
CA ILE A 64 3.11 9.53 -11.99
C ILE A 64 2.04 10.62 -12.06
N ASP A 65 2.24 11.66 -12.87
CA ASP A 65 1.29 12.76 -12.98
C ASP A 65 0.01 12.39 -13.76
N LYS A 66 0.06 11.32 -14.57
CA LYS A 66 -1.13 10.75 -15.25
C LYS A 66 -1.93 9.78 -14.35
N GLU A 67 -1.38 9.36 -13.21
CA GLU A 67 -2.02 8.36 -12.36
C GLU A 67 -3.30 8.88 -11.68
N THR A 68 -4.34 8.03 -11.69
CA THR A 68 -5.61 8.29 -11.02
C THR A 68 -5.71 7.64 -9.63
N TYR A 69 -4.58 7.22 -9.06
CA TYR A 69 -4.55 6.58 -7.74
C TYR A 69 -4.83 7.57 -6.60
N THR A 70 -5.06 7.02 -5.41
CA THR A 70 -5.22 7.84 -4.20
C THR A 70 -3.98 8.72 -3.95
N ALA A 71 -4.16 9.90 -3.38
CA ALA A 71 -3.08 10.83 -3.04
C ALA A 71 -1.95 10.18 -2.23
N GLY A 72 -2.27 9.23 -1.35
CA GLY A 72 -1.28 8.48 -0.58
C GLY A 72 -0.42 7.53 -1.43
N THR A 73 -0.98 6.95 -2.49
CA THR A 73 -0.23 6.12 -3.46
C THR A 73 0.71 7.00 -4.28
N ILE A 74 0.19 8.11 -4.84
CA ILE A 74 0.97 9.07 -5.62
C ILE A 74 2.13 9.63 -4.79
N ALA A 75 1.89 10.00 -3.53
CA ALA A 75 2.95 10.46 -2.62
C ALA A 75 4.05 9.41 -2.41
N ASN A 76 3.72 8.12 -2.39
CA ASN A 76 4.72 7.06 -2.31
C ASN A 76 5.53 6.92 -3.60
N HIS A 77 4.89 7.11 -4.76
CA HIS A 77 5.58 7.08 -6.05
C HIS A 77 6.52 8.28 -6.19
N LYS A 78 6.05 9.50 -5.88
CA LYS A 78 6.89 10.71 -5.84
C LYS A 78 8.06 10.58 -4.85
N ALA A 79 7.83 10.00 -3.67
CA ALA A 79 8.91 9.72 -2.73
C ALA A 79 9.94 8.72 -3.28
N THR A 80 9.50 7.70 -4.04
CA THR A 80 10.41 6.73 -4.68
C THR A 80 11.21 7.40 -5.79
N LEU A 81 10.56 8.20 -6.63
CA LEU A 81 11.21 8.99 -7.68
C LEU A 81 12.29 9.89 -7.09
N ALA A 82 11.98 10.62 -6.01
CA ALA A 82 12.95 11.49 -5.34
C ALA A 82 14.17 10.71 -4.81
N VAL A 83 13.97 9.49 -4.30
CA VAL A 83 15.10 8.65 -3.83
C VAL A 83 15.90 8.07 -5.01
N LEU A 84 15.25 7.74 -6.13
CA LEU A 84 15.93 7.35 -7.37
C LEU A 84 16.77 8.50 -7.93
N LYS A 85 16.23 9.73 -8.00
CA LYS A 85 16.98 10.93 -8.40
C LYS A 85 18.19 11.20 -7.50
N ARG A 86 18.10 10.88 -6.20
CA ARG A 86 19.24 10.96 -5.25
C ARG A 86 20.29 9.86 -5.43
N TYR A 87 19.88 8.69 -5.90
CA TYR A 87 20.80 7.60 -6.22
C TYR A 87 21.58 7.91 -7.49
N LYS A 88 20.86 8.39 -8.52
CA LYS A 88 21.44 8.77 -9.81
C LYS A 88 20.61 9.89 -10.42
N GLU A 89 21.27 11.01 -10.71
CA GLU A 89 20.61 12.21 -11.25
C GLU A 89 19.96 11.94 -12.61
N GLU A 90 20.67 11.18 -13.47
CA GLU A 90 20.16 10.70 -14.74
C GLU A 90 20.22 9.17 -14.81
N LEU A 91 19.07 8.55 -15.09
CA LEU A 91 18.96 7.11 -15.30
C LEU A 91 18.20 6.88 -16.60
N THR A 92 18.85 6.25 -17.59
CA THR A 92 18.23 5.89 -18.87
C THR A 92 17.65 4.48 -18.81
N PHE A 93 16.71 4.16 -19.71
CA PHE A 93 16.12 2.80 -19.80
C PHE A 93 17.19 1.71 -20.03
N THR A 94 18.23 2.01 -20.80
CA THR A 94 19.34 1.08 -21.12
C THR A 94 20.23 0.77 -19.93
N GLN A 95 20.28 1.65 -18.93
CA GLN A 95 21.09 1.48 -17.71
C GLN A 95 20.39 0.65 -16.64
N ILE A 96 19.10 0.33 -16.81
CA ILE A 96 18.33 -0.43 -15.82
C ILE A 96 18.50 -1.92 -16.08
N ASP A 97 19.62 -2.45 -15.60
CA ASP A 97 19.94 -3.88 -15.61
C ASP A 97 19.91 -4.47 -14.19
N TYR A 98 20.23 -5.75 -14.06
CA TYR A 98 20.29 -6.43 -12.75
C TYR A 98 21.29 -5.76 -11.78
N LYS A 99 22.40 -5.22 -12.30
CA LYS A 99 23.42 -4.55 -11.49
C LYS A 99 22.88 -3.23 -10.93
N CYS A 100 22.21 -2.43 -11.74
CA CYS A 100 21.52 -1.21 -11.30
C CYS A 100 20.52 -1.48 -10.16
N ILE A 101 19.74 -2.57 -10.24
CA ILE A 101 18.80 -2.95 -9.17
C ILE A 101 19.54 -3.24 -7.85
N CYS A 102 20.66 -3.95 -7.92
CA CYS A 102 21.47 -4.29 -6.74
C CYS A 102 22.18 -3.06 -6.17
N ASP A 103 22.75 -2.22 -7.03
CA ASP A 103 23.44 -1.00 -6.64
C ASP A 103 22.48 0.01 -6.00
N PHE A 104 21.25 0.11 -6.51
CA PHE A 104 20.20 0.90 -5.87
C PHE A 104 19.81 0.35 -4.50
N GLU A 105 19.67 -0.98 -4.34
CA GLU A 105 19.42 -1.58 -3.02
C GLU A 105 20.56 -1.27 -2.03
N ASN A 106 21.81 -1.36 -2.49
CA ASN A 106 23.00 -1.07 -1.69
C ASN A 106 23.08 0.40 -1.29
N PHE A 107 22.73 1.32 -2.20
CA PHE A 107 22.58 2.75 -1.89
C PHE A 107 21.55 2.96 -0.77
N LEU A 108 20.38 2.33 -0.87
CA LEU A 108 19.35 2.44 0.16
C LEU A 108 19.80 1.89 1.52
N LYS A 109 20.55 0.78 1.53
CA LYS A 109 21.16 0.23 2.76
C LYS A 109 22.20 1.19 3.34
N GLY A 110 23.10 1.72 2.51
CA GLY A 110 24.12 2.70 2.91
C GLY A 110 23.54 4.00 3.47
N ALA A 111 22.38 4.41 2.96
CA ALA A 111 21.62 5.56 3.47
C ALA A 111 20.83 5.26 4.77
N GLY A 112 20.91 4.04 5.31
CA GLY A 112 20.29 3.67 6.59
C GLY A 112 18.77 3.42 6.53
N TYR A 113 18.20 3.16 5.35
CA TYR A 113 16.78 2.83 5.24
C TYR A 113 16.47 1.45 5.87
N ALA A 114 15.37 1.37 6.62
CA ALA A 114 14.87 0.09 7.14
C ALA A 114 14.48 -0.87 6.01
N ILE A 115 14.67 -2.18 6.20
CA ILE A 115 14.48 -3.22 5.17
C ILE A 115 13.09 -3.16 4.52
N ASN A 116 12.02 -2.94 5.31
CA ASN A 116 10.68 -2.80 4.75
C ASN A 116 10.45 -1.51 3.95
N THR A 117 11.19 -0.44 4.27
CA THR A 117 11.20 0.80 3.49
C THR A 117 11.93 0.58 2.16
N ILE A 118 13.07 -0.11 2.18
CA ILE A 118 13.79 -0.55 0.97
C ILE A 118 12.84 -1.39 0.10
N ALA A 119 12.18 -2.39 0.68
CA ALA A 119 11.24 -3.24 -0.02
C ALA A 119 10.11 -2.46 -0.70
N LYS A 120 9.61 -1.41 -0.05
CA LYS A 120 8.59 -0.52 -0.61
C LYS A 120 9.13 0.22 -1.84
N PHE A 121 10.31 0.84 -1.75
CA PHE A 121 10.93 1.51 -2.89
C PHE A 121 11.19 0.53 -4.04
N MET A 122 11.72 -0.66 -3.76
CA MET A 122 11.97 -1.68 -4.78
C MET A 122 10.69 -2.17 -5.46
N LYS A 123 9.57 -2.27 -4.74
CA LYS A 123 8.26 -2.65 -5.33
C LYS A 123 7.74 -1.57 -6.27
N ILE A 124 7.88 -0.30 -5.88
CA ILE A 124 7.46 0.83 -6.72
C ILE A 124 8.36 0.93 -7.94
N PHE A 125 9.68 0.82 -7.77
CA PHE A 125 10.61 0.81 -8.89
C PHE A 125 10.30 -0.32 -9.88
N ARG A 126 10.08 -1.54 -9.38
CA ARG A 126 9.65 -2.68 -10.21
C ARG A 126 8.36 -2.40 -10.97
N ARG A 127 7.37 -1.73 -10.37
CA ARG A 127 6.13 -1.37 -11.05
C ARG A 127 6.41 -0.51 -12.28
N PHE A 128 7.22 0.54 -12.14
CA PHE A 128 7.55 1.43 -13.26
C PHE A 128 8.44 0.74 -14.31
N VAL A 129 9.33 -0.16 -13.90
CA VAL A 129 10.06 -1.01 -14.86
C VAL A 129 9.13 -1.92 -15.65
N ASN A 130 8.14 -2.55 -15.00
CA ASN A 130 7.15 -3.35 -15.72
C ASN A 130 6.33 -2.51 -16.69
N LEU A 131 5.88 -1.33 -16.26
CA LEU A 131 5.15 -0.41 -17.12
C LEU A 131 5.99 0.02 -18.34
N ALA A 132 7.28 0.29 -18.15
CA ALA A 132 8.18 0.63 -19.25
C ALA A 132 8.35 -0.53 -20.25
N ILE A 133 8.34 -1.79 -19.76
CA ILE A 133 8.37 -2.97 -20.62
C ILE A 133 7.04 -3.13 -21.38
N ASP A 134 5.91 -2.92 -20.70
CA ASP A 134 4.58 -2.98 -21.31
C ASP A 134 4.41 -1.90 -22.40
N GLU A 135 5.07 -0.74 -22.24
CA GLU A 135 5.16 0.34 -23.24
C GLU A 135 6.26 0.12 -24.29
N GLU A 136 6.92 -1.05 -24.31
CA GLU A 136 7.99 -1.42 -25.24
C GLU A 136 9.22 -0.48 -25.19
N LEU A 137 9.42 0.26 -24.08
CA LEU A 137 10.59 1.11 -23.83
C LEU A 137 11.79 0.32 -23.32
N MET A 138 11.55 -0.89 -22.80
CA MET A 138 12.55 -1.84 -22.33
C MET A 138 12.20 -3.25 -22.79
N THR A 139 13.22 -4.04 -23.16
CA THR A 139 13.04 -5.43 -23.61
C THR A 139 13.47 -6.46 -22.57
N VAL A 140 14.46 -6.10 -21.74
CA VAL A 140 15.03 -6.99 -20.73
C VAL A 140 14.43 -6.67 -19.37
N TYR A 141 13.88 -7.69 -18.71
CA TYR A 141 13.36 -7.55 -17.35
C TYR A 141 14.48 -7.68 -16.28
N PRO A 142 14.87 -6.59 -15.60
CA PRO A 142 16.05 -6.57 -14.73
C PRO A 142 15.83 -7.23 -13.36
N PHE A 143 14.57 -7.39 -12.94
CA PHE A 143 14.21 -8.00 -11.65
C PHE A 143 14.12 -9.54 -11.69
N ARG A 144 14.43 -10.19 -12.84
CA ARG A 144 14.27 -11.65 -13.03
C ARG A 144 14.98 -12.48 -11.95
N LYS A 145 16.18 -12.08 -11.54
CA LYS A 145 16.99 -12.76 -10.50
C LYS A 145 17.01 -12.02 -9.15
N TYR A 146 16.12 -11.03 -8.96
CA TYR A 146 16.12 -10.18 -7.77
C TYR A 146 14.88 -10.42 -6.90
N HIS A 147 15.12 -10.83 -5.66
CA HIS A 147 14.07 -11.06 -4.67
C HIS A 147 14.01 -9.91 -3.66
N ILE A 148 12.87 -9.21 -3.64
CA ILE A 148 12.62 -8.16 -2.65
C ILE A 148 12.42 -8.80 -1.28
N LYS A 149 13.37 -8.56 -0.38
CA LYS A 149 13.31 -9.02 1.01
C LYS A 149 12.37 -8.13 1.82
N THR A 150 11.60 -8.74 2.72
CA THR A 150 10.76 -8.03 3.70
C THR A 150 10.90 -8.72 5.05
N GLU A 151 10.83 -7.94 6.12
CA GLU A 151 10.88 -8.46 7.48
C GLU A 151 9.51 -8.38 8.14
N ASN A 152 9.18 -9.43 8.90
CA ASN A 152 7.99 -9.43 9.73
C ASN A 152 8.24 -8.55 10.96
N VAL A 153 7.74 -7.32 10.92
CA VAL A 153 7.72 -6.45 12.09
C VAL A 153 6.51 -6.78 12.95
N GLN A 154 6.74 -7.03 14.24
CA GLN A 154 5.66 -7.27 15.18
C GLN A 154 4.75 -6.03 15.25
N LYS A 155 3.50 -6.19 14.82
CA LYS A 155 2.52 -5.11 14.84
C LYS A 155 2.21 -4.74 16.29
N GLN A 156 2.37 -3.47 16.63
CA GLN A 156 2.04 -2.99 17.96
C GLN A 156 0.51 -2.96 18.15
N SER A 157 0.05 -3.52 19.27
CA SER A 157 -1.32 -3.48 19.75
C SER A 157 -1.32 -3.21 21.26
N LEU A 158 -2.44 -2.73 21.77
CA LEU A 158 -2.65 -2.56 23.21
C LEU A 158 -2.88 -3.92 23.87
N THR A 159 -2.34 -4.07 25.07
CA THR A 159 -2.76 -5.13 25.99
C THR A 159 -4.16 -4.83 26.55
N GLU A 160 -4.86 -5.84 27.06
CA GLU A 160 -6.18 -5.65 27.68
C GLU A 160 -6.11 -4.71 28.89
N ARG A 161 -4.99 -4.72 29.63
CA ARG A 161 -4.73 -3.81 30.75
C ARG A 161 -4.57 -2.36 30.29
N GLU A 162 -3.81 -2.14 29.21
CA GLU A 162 -3.63 -0.79 28.65
C GLU A 162 -4.94 -0.26 28.06
N LEU A 163 -5.72 -1.11 27.37
CA LEU A 163 -7.04 -0.73 26.86
C LEU A 163 -7.97 -0.27 28.00
N ARG A 164 -8.10 -1.07 29.06
CA ARG A 164 -8.89 -0.69 30.25
C ARG A 164 -8.41 0.62 30.86
N ARG A 165 -7.09 0.84 30.93
CA ARG A 165 -6.53 2.09 31.44
C ARG A 165 -6.95 3.30 30.60
N ILE A 166 -6.94 3.18 29.28
CA ILE A 166 -7.41 4.27 28.39
C ILE A 166 -8.89 4.55 28.61
N GLU A 167 -9.72 3.49 28.74
CA GLU A 167 -11.15 3.61 29.00
C GLU A 167 -11.43 4.34 30.32
N GLU A 168 -10.73 3.96 31.41
CA GLU A 168 -10.90 4.58 32.73
C GLU A 168 -10.42 6.04 32.74
N LYS A 169 -9.27 6.31 32.11
CA LYS A 169 -8.64 7.64 32.09
C LYS A 169 -9.36 8.62 31.16
N GLU A 170 -10.02 8.16 30.10
CA GLU A 170 -10.86 9.01 29.25
C GLU A 170 -11.99 9.66 30.05
N VAL A 171 -12.54 8.95 31.03
CA VAL A 171 -13.63 9.47 31.88
C VAL A 171 -13.08 10.35 33.01
N LYS A 172 -12.00 9.92 33.66
CA LYS A 172 -11.50 10.53 34.91
C LYS A 172 -10.58 11.73 34.72
N GLU A 173 -9.82 11.79 33.63
CA GLU A 173 -8.89 12.90 33.42
C GLU A 173 -9.51 14.06 32.67
N ASP A 174 -9.00 15.25 32.98
CA ASP A 174 -9.26 16.44 32.19
C ASP A 174 -8.53 16.32 30.84
N LEU A 175 -9.33 16.20 29.79
CA LEU A 175 -8.90 16.11 28.41
C LEU A 175 -9.50 17.31 27.68
N THR A 176 -8.68 17.97 26.88
CA THR A 176 -9.20 19.00 25.98
C THR A 176 -10.27 18.40 25.07
N LYS A 177 -11.17 19.24 24.55
CA LYS A 177 -12.23 18.81 23.62
C LYS A 177 -11.67 18.07 22.39
N GLU A 178 -10.50 18.48 21.89
CA GLU A 178 -9.82 17.80 20.77
C GLU A 178 -9.27 16.43 21.19
N GLU A 179 -8.58 16.34 22.32
CA GLU A 179 -8.05 15.08 22.87
C GLU A 179 -9.17 14.06 23.09
N ARG A 180 -10.26 14.48 23.73
CA ARG A 180 -11.41 13.61 24.00
C ARG A 180 -12.03 13.06 22.72
N LYS A 181 -12.17 13.89 21.67
CA LYS A 181 -12.64 13.45 20.35
C LYS A 181 -11.71 12.39 19.74
N VAL A 182 -10.39 12.62 19.79
CA VAL A 182 -9.39 11.69 19.25
C VAL A 182 -9.41 10.36 20.01
N VAL A 183 -9.44 10.38 21.35
CA VAL A 183 -9.50 9.16 22.18
C VAL A 183 -10.80 8.40 21.93
N LYS A 184 -11.96 9.07 21.87
CA LYS A 184 -13.24 8.41 21.53
C LYS A 184 -13.21 7.80 20.12
N GLY A 185 -12.70 8.52 19.11
CA GLY A 185 -12.53 7.97 17.77
C GLY A 185 -11.60 6.75 17.74
N PHE A 186 -10.50 6.79 18.49
CA PHE A 186 -9.55 5.69 18.64
C PHE A 186 -10.19 4.47 19.32
N LEU A 187 -10.89 4.66 20.44
CA LEU A 187 -11.61 3.58 21.13
C LEU A 187 -12.69 2.95 20.25
N PHE A 188 -13.46 3.76 19.51
CA PHE A 188 -14.43 3.23 18.56
C PHE A 188 -13.75 2.39 17.46
N SER A 189 -12.58 2.80 16.98
CA SER A 189 -11.76 2.01 16.05
C SER A 189 -11.26 0.69 16.69
N VAL A 190 -10.93 0.68 17.99
CA VAL A 190 -10.61 -0.57 18.72
C VAL A 190 -11.83 -1.48 18.76
N TYR A 191 -13.02 -0.94 19.06
CA TYR A 191 -14.22 -1.76 19.25
C TYR A 191 -14.84 -2.26 17.95
N SER A 192 -14.66 -1.54 16.84
CA SER A 192 -15.22 -1.88 15.52
C SER A 192 -14.19 -2.49 14.58
N GLY A 193 -12.89 -2.25 14.80
CA GLY A 193 -11.82 -2.66 13.89
C GLY A 193 -11.70 -1.79 12.62
N LEU A 194 -12.49 -0.73 12.48
CA LEU A 194 -12.46 0.17 11.32
C LEU A 194 -11.14 0.94 11.21
N ARG A 195 -10.70 1.25 9.98
CA ARG A 195 -9.49 2.07 9.77
C ARG A 195 -9.82 3.55 9.99
N PHE A 196 -8.79 4.37 10.22
CA PHE A 196 -8.95 5.82 10.37
C PHE A 196 -9.78 6.45 9.23
N SER A 197 -9.49 6.08 7.97
CA SER A 197 -10.22 6.56 6.79
C SER A 197 -11.71 6.22 6.81
N ASP A 198 -12.08 5.11 7.42
CA ASP A 198 -13.47 4.66 7.52
C ASP A 198 -14.17 5.32 8.72
N ILE A 199 -13.45 5.51 9.84
CA ILE A 199 -13.95 6.22 11.03
C ILE A 199 -14.30 7.68 10.72
N VAL A 200 -13.54 8.36 9.86
CA VAL A 200 -13.86 9.74 9.49
C VAL A 200 -15.04 9.86 8.52
N GLN A 201 -15.59 8.76 8.03
CA GLN A 201 -16.76 8.73 7.13
C GLN A 201 -17.98 8.04 7.75
N VAL A 202 -17.81 7.27 8.83
CA VAL A 202 -18.94 6.58 9.46
C VAL A 202 -19.97 7.59 10.00
N THR A 203 -21.23 7.31 9.74
CA THR A 203 -22.40 8.15 10.07
C THR A 203 -23.44 7.27 10.76
N LYS A 204 -24.47 7.88 11.37
CA LYS A 204 -25.58 7.11 11.95
C LYS A 204 -26.33 6.24 10.93
N GLN A 205 -26.40 6.65 9.67
CA GLN A 205 -27.04 5.87 8.59
C GLN A 205 -26.33 4.54 8.31
N HIS A 206 -25.03 4.46 8.60
CA HIS A 206 -24.28 3.20 8.53
C HIS A 206 -24.61 2.25 9.69
N VAL A 207 -25.27 2.72 10.75
CA VAL A 207 -25.64 1.90 11.91
C VAL A 207 -27.04 1.33 11.70
N LYS A 208 -27.12 0.03 11.41
CA LYS A 208 -28.36 -0.69 11.14
C LYS A 208 -28.73 -1.60 12.30
N ASN A 209 -30.03 -1.77 12.53
CA ASN A 209 -30.55 -2.79 13.43
C ASN A 209 -30.77 -4.08 12.62
N ILE A 210 -30.05 -5.14 12.95
CA ILE A 210 -30.12 -6.45 12.28
C ILE A 210 -30.23 -7.51 13.38
N TYR A 211 -31.30 -8.33 13.34
CA TYR A 211 -31.59 -9.34 14.35
C TYR A 211 -31.55 -8.80 15.79
N ARG A 212 -32.22 -7.67 16.05
CA ARG A 212 -32.23 -6.95 17.35
C ARG A 212 -30.86 -6.50 17.86
N ASN A 213 -29.83 -6.53 17.02
CA ASN A 213 -28.48 -6.09 17.33
C ASN A 213 -28.13 -4.86 16.48
N LYS A 214 -27.31 -3.95 17.02
CA LYS A 214 -26.72 -2.85 16.25
C LYS A 214 -25.48 -3.32 15.50
N TRP A 215 -25.44 -3.00 14.22
CA TRP A 215 -24.34 -3.30 13.30
C TRP A 215 -23.88 -2.04 12.58
N VAL A 216 -22.58 -1.90 12.38
CA VAL A 216 -22.06 -0.96 11.37
C VAL A 216 -21.98 -1.70 10.04
N VAL A 217 -22.64 -1.16 9.02
CA VAL A 217 -22.62 -1.65 7.64
C VAL A 217 -22.11 -0.52 6.76
N MET A 218 -20.92 -0.68 6.18
CA MET A 218 -20.32 0.35 5.32
C MET A 218 -19.37 -0.24 4.29
N ARG A 219 -19.21 0.44 3.15
CA ARG A 219 -18.20 0.13 2.14
C ARG A 219 -16.88 0.81 2.52
N MET A 220 -15.81 0.03 2.65
CA MET A 220 -14.50 0.53 3.10
C MET A 220 -13.83 1.36 2.02
N GLN A 221 -13.24 2.50 2.40
CA GLN A 221 -12.63 3.44 1.46
C GLN A 221 -11.43 2.85 0.69
N LYS A 222 -10.60 2.05 1.37
CA LYS A 222 -9.34 1.56 0.78
C LYS A 222 -9.52 0.33 -0.11
N THR A 223 -10.46 -0.54 0.25
CA THR A 223 -10.58 -1.87 -0.36
C THR A 223 -11.86 -2.02 -1.16
N ASP A 224 -12.79 -1.07 -1.06
CA ASP A 224 -14.06 -1.07 -1.77
C ASP A 224 -14.97 -2.27 -1.48
N HIS A 225 -14.78 -2.89 -0.30
CA HIS A 225 -15.56 -4.02 0.19
C HIS A 225 -16.54 -3.58 1.27
N GLU A 226 -17.76 -4.12 1.25
CA GLU A 226 -18.72 -3.94 2.34
C GLU A 226 -18.28 -4.73 3.57
N VAL A 227 -18.27 -4.07 4.74
CA VAL A 227 -18.05 -4.71 6.03
C VAL A 227 -19.30 -4.59 6.89
N ARG A 228 -19.61 -5.66 7.63
CA ARG A 228 -20.72 -5.76 8.58
C ARG A 228 -20.16 -6.12 9.95
N ILE A 229 -20.25 -5.19 10.90
CA ILE A 229 -19.58 -5.26 12.20
C ILE A 229 -20.63 -5.24 13.31
N PRO A 230 -20.79 -6.31 14.11
CA PRO A 230 -21.79 -6.39 15.18
C PRO A 230 -21.35 -5.62 16.44
N ILE A 231 -21.39 -4.28 16.38
CA ILE A 231 -20.89 -3.38 17.44
C ILE A 231 -21.59 -3.53 18.80
N SER A 232 -22.77 -4.15 18.83
CA SER A 232 -23.51 -4.45 20.07
C SER A 232 -23.03 -5.72 20.77
N LYS A 233 -22.45 -6.68 20.04
CA LYS A 233 -21.91 -7.93 20.59
C LYS A 233 -20.42 -7.83 20.88
N MET A 234 -19.69 -7.04 20.11
CA MET A 234 -18.26 -6.84 20.28
C MET A 234 -17.97 -5.94 21.50
N PHE A 235 -16.93 -6.27 22.26
CA PHE A 235 -16.45 -5.48 23.40
C PHE A 235 -17.54 -5.07 24.41
N GLY A 236 -18.53 -5.93 24.65
CA GLY A 236 -19.64 -5.65 25.57
C GLY A 236 -20.57 -4.52 25.12
N GLY A 237 -20.62 -4.23 23.81
CA GLY A 237 -21.51 -3.21 23.27
C GLY A 237 -21.01 -1.77 23.44
N LYS A 238 -19.76 -1.55 23.85
CA LYS A 238 -19.19 -0.21 24.07
C LYS A 238 -19.31 0.69 22.84
N ALA A 239 -19.05 0.17 21.64
CA ALA A 239 -19.26 0.93 20.40
C ALA A 239 -20.73 1.31 20.19
N ALA A 240 -21.68 0.43 20.52
CA ALA A 240 -23.10 0.73 20.41
C ALA A 240 -23.54 1.81 21.42
N ALA A 241 -23.00 1.81 22.64
CA ALA A 241 -23.23 2.86 23.63
C ALA A 241 -22.70 4.22 23.13
N MET A 242 -21.50 4.26 22.55
CA MET A 242 -20.95 5.48 21.96
C MET A 242 -21.83 6.06 20.84
N VAL A 243 -22.46 5.20 20.02
CA VAL A 243 -23.41 5.64 19.00
C VAL A 243 -24.69 6.21 19.62
N GLN A 244 -25.16 5.65 20.74
CA GLN A 244 -26.37 6.11 21.44
C GLN A 244 -26.16 7.46 22.12
N GLU A 245 -25.02 7.65 22.79
CA GLU A 245 -24.66 8.92 23.44
C GLU A 245 -24.44 10.06 22.44
N ASN A 246 -24.11 9.72 21.19
CA ASN A 246 -23.87 10.69 20.16
C ASN A 246 -25.18 11.42 19.79
N LYS A 247 -25.27 12.72 20.11
CA LYS A 247 -26.45 13.56 19.86
C LYS A 247 -26.62 13.99 18.40
N THR A 248 -25.66 13.72 17.51
CA THR A 248 -25.71 14.15 16.11
C THR A 248 -26.81 13.41 15.37
N THR A 249 -27.86 14.09 14.91
CA THR A 249 -28.98 13.46 14.19
C THR A 249 -28.61 13.13 12.74
N THR A 250 -27.84 14.02 12.09
CA THR A 250 -27.36 13.91 10.71
C THR A 250 -25.86 14.21 10.65
N GLY A 251 -25.12 13.42 9.85
CA GLY A 251 -23.68 13.60 9.65
C GLY A 251 -22.78 12.53 10.27
N LYS A 252 -21.48 12.83 10.31
CA LYS A 252 -20.41 11.92 10.73
C LYS A 252 -20.47 11.68 12.25
N LEU A 253 -20.27 10.43 12.68
CA LEU A 253 -20.21 10.09 14.11
C LEU A 253 -19.01 10.73 14.80
N PHE A 254 -17.90 10.89 14.08
CA PHE A 254 -16.66 11.46 14.60
C PHE A 254 -16.16 12.58 13.69
N GLN A 255 -15.80 13.70 14.31
CA GLN A 255 -15.05 14.78 13.68
C GLN A 255 -13.62 14.75 14.22
N LEU A 256 -12.71 14.18 13.44
CA LEU A 256 -11.31 14.00 13.81
C LEU A 256 -10.41 14.89 12.95
N PRO A 257 -9.31 15.43 13.50
CA PRO A 257 -8.28 16.09 12.70
C PRO A 257 -7.57 15.08 11.80
N CYS A 258 -6.67 15.53 10.92
CA CYS A 258 -5.92 14.63 10.03
C CYS A 258 -5.18 13.52 10.81
N ASN A 259 -4.93 12.37 10.16
CA ASN A 259 -4.35 11.19 10.82
C ASN A 259 -3.01 11.51 11.53
N ALA A 260 -2.17 12.36 10.93
CA ALA A 260 -0.91 12.80 11.53
C ALA A 260 -1.15 13.54 12.86
N ARG A 261 -2.09 14.51 12.87
CA ARG A 261 -2.48 15.24 14.09
C ARG A 261 -3.08 14.32 15.14
N CYS A 262 -3.95 13.38 14.74
CA CYS A 262 -4.50 12.37 15.64
C CYS A 262 -3.39 11.55 16.31
N ASN A 263 -2.36 11.10 15.56
CA ASN A 263 -1.25 10.33 16.12
C ASN A 263 -0.39 11.16 17.10
N LEU A 264 -0.17 12.44 16.83
CA LEU A 264 0.54 13.34 17.75
C LEU A 264 -0.22 13.52 19.06
N ILE A 265 -1.53 13.76 18.96
CA ILE A 265 -2.42 13.89 20.13
C ILE A 265 -2.42 12.58 20.92
N LEU A 266 -2.63 11.44 20.23
CA LEU A 266 -2.67 10.13 20.86
C LEU A 266 -1.35 9.81 21.59
N LYS A 267 -0.19 10.11 20.98
CA LYS A 267 1.12 9.95 21.61
C LYS A 267 1.23 10.76 22.92
N ARG A 268 0.74 12.00 22.94
CA ARG A 268 0.77 12.87 24.13
C ARG A 268 -0.16 12.35 25.22
N VAL A 269 -1.40 12.02 24.88
CA VAL A 269 -2.41 11.52 25.82
C VAL A 269 -2.00 10.17 26.41
N LEU A 270 -1.52 9.25 25.59
CA LEU A 270 -1.08 7.93 26.07
C LEU A 270 0.13 8.04 27.00
N LYS A 271 1.04 8.99 26.75
CA LYS A 271 2.15 9.27 27.69
C LYS A 271 1.62 9.72 29.06
N ARG A 272 0.62 10.61 29.10
CA ARG A 272 -0.06 11.01 30.35
C ARG A 272 -0.74 9.84 31.06
N PHE A 273 -1.26 8.89 30.29
CA PHE A 273 -1.89 7.68 30.84
C PHE A 273 -0.87 6.59 31.23
N ASN A 274 0.44 6.91 31.27
CA ASN A 274 1.51 5.96 31.56
C ASN A 274 1.51 4.74 30.61
N ILE A 275 1.30 5.01 29.32
CA ILE A 275 1.41 4.03 28.22
C ILE A 275 2.53 4.51 27.29
N HIS A 276 3.71 3.90 27.43
CA HIS A 276 4.93 4.32 26.72
C HIS A 276 5.14 3.62 25.38
N ARG A 277 4.27 2.65 25.02
CA ARG A 277 4.32 1.97 23.72
C ARG A 277 4.02 2.94 22.58
N HIS A 278 4.61 2.69 21.41
CA HIS A 278 4.38 3.49 20.22
C HIS A 278 3.04 3.11 19.54
N ILE A 279 1.95 3.60 20.11
CA ILE A 279 0.59 3.36 19.62
C ILE A 279 0.18 4.49 18.67
N THR A 280 -0.13 4.11 17.44
CA THR A 280 -0.75 4.99 16.44
C THR A 280 -2.23 4.64 16.28
N PHE A 281 -2.99 5.45 15.56
CA PHE A 281 -4.39 5.18 15.29
C PHE A 281 -4.60 3.82 14.59
N HIS A 282 -3.67 3.40 13.73
CA HIS A 282 -3.76 2.09 13.06
C HIS A 282 -3.62 0.91 14.04
N CYS A 283 -2.92 1.10 15.16
CA CYS A 283 -2.81 0.09 16.22
C CYS A 283 -4.16 -0.25 16.86
N ALA A 284 -5.18 0.62 16.74
CA ALA A 284 -6.53 0.32 17.20
C ALA A 284 -7.10 -0.94 16.54
N ARG A 285 -6.93 -1.05 15.21
CA ARG A 285 -7.35 -2.21 14.44
C ARG A 285 -6.57 -3.47 14.80
N HIS A 286 -5.28 -3.36 15.07
CA HIS A 286 -4.47 -4.49 15.54
C HIS A 286 -4.90 -4.94 16.94
N THR A 287 -5.26 -3.99 17.80
CA THR A 287 -5.83 -4.26 19.12
C THR A 287 -7.15 -4.99 18.98
N CYS A 288 -8.05 -4.55 18.09
CA CYS A 288 -9.30 -5.25 17.78
C CYS A 288 -9.06 -6.72 17.41
N ALA A 289 -8.19 -6.96 16.43
CA ALA A 289 -7.84 -8.31 15.97
C ALA A 289 -7.28 -9.18 17.11
N THR A 290 -6.35 -8.63 17.88
CA THR A 290 -5.67 -9.34 18.98
C THR A 290 -6.65 -9.71 20.10
N VAL A 291 -7.57 -8.81 20.45
CA VAL A 291 -8.57 -9.06 21.50
C VAL A 291 -9.62 -10.06 21.03
N LEU A 292 -10.11 -9.97 19.79
CA LEU A 292 -11.05 -10.97 19.27
C LEU A 292 -10.43 -12.37 19.24
N LEU A 293 -9.17 -12.46 18.83
CA LEU A 293 -8.43 -13.72 18.82
C LEU A 293 -8.27 -14.28 20.25
N SER A 294 -7.92 -13.45 21.23
CA SER A 294 -7.77 -13.91 22.62
C SER A 294 -9.10 -14.34 23.25
N LYS A 295 -10.23 -13.77 22.81
CA LYS A 295 -11.56 -14.21 23.22
C LYS A 295 -11.99 -15.50 22.52
N GLY A 296 -11.26 -15.99 21.52
CA GLY A 296 -11.51 -17.28 20.83
C GLY A 296 -12.35 -17.16 19.56
N VAL A 297 -12.44 -15.96 18.98
CA VAL A 297 -13.09 -15.76 17.67
C VAL A 297 -12.18 -16.31 16.58
N SER A 298 -12.73 -17.10 15.67
CA SER A 298 -11.95 -17.73 14.61
C SER A 298 -11.35 -16.70 13.64
N LEU A 299 -10.17 -16.99 13.09
CA LEU A 299 -9.50 -16.11 12.12
C LEU A 299 -10.37 -15.75 10.90
N PRO A 300 -11.18 -16.66 10.30
CA PRO A 300 -12.07 -16.29 9.21
C PRO A 300 -13.11 -15.23 9.60
N ILE A 301 -13.67 -15.32 10.81
CA ILE A 301 -14.64 -14.33 11.30
C ILE A 301 -13.94 -12.98 11.53
N ILE A 302 -12.74 -12.99 12.13
CA ILE A 302 -11.94 -11.77 12.32
C ILE A 302 -11.60 -11.15 10.96
N GLN A 303 -11.20 -11.96 9.98
CA GLN A 303 -10.91 -11.50 8.62
C GLN A 303 -12.12 -10.78 8.00
N HIS A 304 -13.32 -11.35 8.14
CA HIS A 304 -14.57 -10.78 7.63
C HIS A 304 -14.93 -9.47 8.35
N ILE A 305 -14.91 -9.45 9.69
CA ILE A 305 -15.18 -8.23 10.49
C ILE A 305 -14.23 -7.09 10.11
N LEU A 306 -12.95 -7.41 9.92
CA LEU A 306 -11.95 -6.43 9.56
C LEU A 306 -12.05 -6.03 8.07
N GLY A 307 -12.62 -6.83 7.18
CA GLY A 307 -12.58 -6.57 5.73
C GLY A 307 -11.17 -6.76 5.17
N HIS A 308 -10.51 -7.84 5.56
CA HIS A 308 -9.25 -8.29 4.95
C HIS A 308 -9.55 -9.24 3.78
N GLN A 309 -9.03 -8.95 2.59
CA GLN A 309 -9.21 -9.81 1.42
C GLN A 309 -8.42 -11.13 1.51
N SER A 310 -7.30 -11.15 2.24
CA SER A 310 -6.46 -12.33 2.38
C SER A 310 -6.29 -12.72 3.84
N ILE A 311 -6.47 -14.01 4.12
CA ILE A 311 -6.27 -14.59 5.46
C ILE A 311 -4.84 -14.38 5.97
N LYS A 312 -3.85 -14.30 5.06
CA LYS A 312 -2.44 -14.03 5.37
C LYS A 312 -2.26 -12.72 6.13
N THR A 313 -3.10 -11.71 5.85
CA THR A 313 -3.07 -10.44 6.57
C THR A 313 -3.65 -10.51 7.99
N THR A 314 -4.42 -11.55 8.29
CA THR A 314 -4.97 -11.86 9.61
C THR A 314 -4.08 -12.84 10.38
N GLN A 315 -3.36 -13.74 9.68
CA GLN A 315 -2.40 -14.70 10.27
C GLN A 315 -1.26 -14.02 11.04
N VAL A 316 -0.86 -12.81 10.66
CA VAL A 316 0.14 -12.00 11.40
C VAL A 316 -0.27 -11.68 12.85
N TYR A 317 -1.54 -11.82 13.22
CA TYR A 317 -2.01 -11.68 14.61
C TYR A 317 -2.05 -13.01 15.36
N SER A 318 -1.90 -14.13 14.65
CA SER A 318 -2.00 -15.49 15.16
C SER A 318 -0.67 -16.02 15.68
N ALA A 319 0.17 -15.17 16.30
CA ALA A 319 1.27 -15.70 17.11
C ALA A 319 0.63 -16.56 18.21
N VAL A 320 0.67 -17.88 17.99
CA VAL A 320 -0.05 -18.84 18.80
C VAL A 320 0.58 -18.80 20.18
N LYS A 321 -0.12 -18.23 21.16
CA LYS A 321 0.27 -18.32 22.56
C LYS A 321 -0.19 -19.67 23.09
N ASP A 322 0.61 -20.31 23.93
CA ASP A 322 0.28 -21.61 24.55
C ASP A 322 -1.09 -21.59 25.25
N THR A 323 -1.48 -20.44 25.77
CA THR A 323 -2.82 -20.22 26.36
C THR A 323 -3.96 -20.33 25.36
N THR A 324 -3.75 -19.90 24.11
CA THR A 324 -4.71 -20.05 23.02
C THR A 324 -4.81 -21.52 22.59
N ILE A 325 -3.68 -22.24 22.50
CA ILE A 325 -3.66 -23.69 22.20
C ILE A 325 -4.48 -24.44 23.25
N ASN A 326 -4.16 -24.23 24.53
CA ASN A 326 -4.84 -24.90 25.63
C ASN A 326 -6.35 -24.66 25.64
N LYS A 327 -6.80 -23.44 25.31
CA LYS A 327 -8.23 -23.10 25.25
C LYS A 327 -8.93 -23.77 24.07
N GLU A 328 -8.30 -23.80 22.89
CA GLU A 328 -8.83 -24.44 21.69
C GLU A 328 -8.90 -25.96 21.85
N ILE A 329 -7.83 -26.60 22.36
CA ILE A 329 -7.81 -28.04 22.67
C ILE A 329 -8.89 -28.37 23.71
N ARG A 330 -8.99 -27.62 24.81
CA ARG A 330 -10.09 -27.81 25.79
C ARG A 330 -11.48 -27.65 25.20
N ARG A 331 -11.67 -26.85 24.14
CA ARG A 331 -12.97 -26.67 23.48
C ARG A 331 -13.28 -27.84 22.54
N ALA A 332 -12.27 -28.36 21.85
CA ALA A 332 -12.42 -29.44 20.88
C ALA A 332 -12.64 -30.82 21.53
N PHE A 333 -12.06 -31.04 22.71
CA PHE A 333 -12.17 -32.30 23.46
C PHE A 333 -13.10 -32.17 24.68
N ARG A 334 -14.15 -31.34 24.57
CA ARG A 334 -15.14 -31.12 25.62
C ARG A 334 -16.45 -31.82 25.33
#